data_AF-A0A3D1U1Z7-F1
#
_entry.id   AF-A0A3D1U1Z7-F1
#
_cell.length_a   1.000
_cell.length_b   1.000
_cell.length_c   1.000
_cell.angle_alpha   90.00
_cell.angle_beta   90.00
_cell.angle_gamma   90.00
#
_symmetry.space_group_name_H-M   'P 1'
#
loop_
_entity.id
_entity.type
_entity.pdbx_description
1 polymer ?
#
loop_
_entity_poly.entity_id
_entity_poly.type
_entity_poly.pdbx_seq_one_letter_code
_entity_poly.pdbx_strand_id
1 'polypeptide(L)' 'MRKTTLVIDDALVERARSVLGTHGLKDTIDAALKEVLVRDARRALIQRLETSDGLDLEDEDLDRQAWGS' A
#
# COMPACT_ATOMS: atom_id res chain seq x y z
N MET A 1 4.05 13.84 -16.56
CA MET A 1 2.60 13.57 -16.59
C MET A 1 2.12 13.54 -18.03
N ARG A 2 1.23 12.60 -18.38
CA ARG A 2 0.58 12.50 -19.69
C ARG A 2 -0.89 12.89 -19.55
N LYS A 3 -1.44 13.62 -20.53
CA LYS A 3 -2.88 13.92 -20.60
C LYS A 3 -3.59 12.80 -21.33
N THR A 4 -4.74 12.39 -20.81
CA THR A 4 -5.57 11.32 -21.38
C THR A 4 -7.04 11.69 -21.18
N THR A 5 -7.86 11.52 -22.21
CA THR A 5 -9.32 11.64 -22.10
C THR A 5 -9.90 10.32 -21.60
N LEU A 6 -10.77 10.38 -20.60
CA LEU A 6 -11.39 9.22 -19.96
C LEU A 6 -12.88 9.51 -19.80
N VAL A 7 -13.72 8.49 -19.97
CA VAL A 7 -15.11 8.51 -19.52
C VAL A 7 -15.14 7.83 -18.17
N ILE A 8 -15.67 8.52 -17.16
CA ILE A 8 -15.71 8.03 -15.78
C ILE A 8 -17.09 8.33 -15.19
N ASP A 9 -17.51 7.52 -14.23
CA ASP A 9 -18.73 7.75 -13.47
C ASP A 9 -18.48 8.78 -12.36
N ASP A 10 -19.10 9.95 -12.47
CA ASP A 10 -18.97 11.04 -11.50
C ASP A 10 -19.45 10.63 -10.10
N ALA A 11 -20.45 9.75 -9.98
CA ALA A 11 -20.91 9.27 -8.68
C ALA A 11 -19.83 8.41 -8.00
N LEU A 12 -19.07 7.63 -8.77
CA LEU A 12 -17.95 6.86 -8.25
C LEU A 12 -16.81 7.78 -7.82
N VAL A 13 -16.54 8.84 -8.58
CA VAL A 13 -15.52 9.85 -8.25
C VAL A 13 -15.88 10.56 -6.96
N GLU A 14 -17.12 10.98 -6.77
CA GLU A 14 -17.54 11.68 -5.54
C GLU A 14 -17.44 10.78 -4.31
N ARG A 15 -17.78 9.49 -4.43
CA ARG A 15 -17.56 8.53 -3.34
C ARG A 15 -16.08 8.36 -3.03
N ALA A 16 -15.25 8.20 -4.06
CA ALA A 16 -13.80 8.08 -3.89
C ALA A 16 -13.21 9.36 -3.26
N ARG A 17 -13.65 10.55 -3.68
CA ARG A 17 -13.28 11.84 -3.08
C ARG A 17 -13.58 11.90 -1.60
N SER A 18 -14.78 11.49 -1.21
CA SER A 18 -15.21 11.50 0.18
C SER A 18 -14.38 10.53 1.04
N VAL A 19 -14.06 9.35 0.51
CA VAL A 19 -13.21 8.36 1.20
C VAL A 19 -11.75 8.82 1.30
N LEU A 20 -11.21 9.42 0.25
CA LEU A 20 -9.80 9.80 0.15
C LEU A 20 -9.51 11.20 0.68
N GLY A 21 -10.54 12.02 0.94
CA GLY A 21 -10.40 13.41 1.37
C GLY A 21 -9.79 14.32 0.30
N THR A 22 -10.05 14.04 -0.99
CA THR A 22 -9.41 14.74 -2.12
C THR A 22 -10.31 15.78 -2.79
N HIS A 23 -9.68 16.74 -3.45
CA HIS A 23 -10.35 17.79 -4.20
C HIS A 23 -10.12 17.65 -5.71
N GLY A 24 -11.20 17.46 -6.46
CA GLY A 24 -11.17 17.35 -7.92
C GLY A 24 -10.74 15.98 -8.46
N LEU A 25 -11.02 15.75 -9.75
CA LEU A 25 -10.89 14.44 -10.38
C LEU A 25 -9.44 13.94 -10.42
N LYS A 26 -8.50 14.78 -10.85
CA LYS A 26 -7.08 14.41 -10.97
C LYS A 26 -6.52 13.94 -9.62
N ASP A 27 -6.66 14.76 -8.58
CA ASP A 27 -6.08 14.46 -7.27
C ASP A 27 -6.68 13.19 -6.68
N THR A 28 -7.96 12.94 -6.96
CA THR A 28 -8.65 11.70 -6.57
C THR A 28 -8.10 10.49 -7.30
N ILE A 29 -7.88 10.57 -8.61
CA ILE A 29 -7.28 9.47 -9.38
C ILE A 29 -5.85 9.21 -8.88
N ASP A 30 -5.04 10.26 -8.71
CA ASP A 30 -3.66 10.14 -8.24
C ASP A 30 -3.60 9.52 -6.84
N ALA A 31 -4.49 9.93 -5.92
CA ALA A 31 -4.58 9.37 -4.58
C ALA A 31 -5.07 7.91 -4.58
N ALA A 32 -6.08 7.60 -5.40
CA ALA A 32 -6.61 6.24 -5.52
C ALA A 32 -5.54 5.26 -6.02
N LEU A 33 -4.74 5.67 -7.02
CA LEU A 33 -3.64 4.85 -7.52
C LEU A 33 -2.57 4.61 -6.45
N LYS A 34 -2.19 5.65 -5.70
CA LYS A 34 -1.24 5.52 -4.59
C LYS A 34 -1.76 4.59 -3.50
N GLU A 35 -3.04 4.71 -3.14
CA GLU A 35 -3.67 3.88 -2.13
C GLU A 35 -3.69 2.40 -2.52
N VAL A 36 -3.88 2.07 -3.81
CA VAL A 36 -3.75 0.69 -4.30
C VAL A 36 -2.32 0.16 -4.10
N LEU A 37 -1.30 0.97 -4.40
CA LEU A 37 0.10 0.58 -4.21
C LEU A 37 0.44 0.38 -2.73
N VAL A 38 -0.07 1.25 -1.84
CA VAL A 38 0.11 1.10 -0.38
C VAL A 38 -0.53 -0.19 0.12
N ARG A 39 -1.72 -0.54 -0.37
CA ARG A 39 -2.41 -1.79 -0.02
C ARG A 39 -1.65 -3.02 -0.50
N ASP A 40 -1.07 -2.96 -1.69
CA ASP A 40 -0.24 -4.03 -2.23
C ASP A 40 1.05 -4.22 -1.39
N ALA A 41 1.76 -3.12 -1.10
CA ALA A 41 2.95 -3.15 -0.26
C ALA A 41 2.65 -3.71 1.15
N ARG A 42 1.52 -3.32 1.75
CA ARG A 42 1.07 -3.86 3.04
C ARG A 42 0.79 -5.36 2.94
N ARG A 43 0.14 -5.83 1.87
CA ARG A 43 -0.12 -7.26 1.65
C ARG A 43 1.19 -8.04 1.51
N ALA A 44 2.13 -7.54 0.70
CA ALA A 44 3.43 -8.16 0.51
C ALA A 44 4.23 -8.24 1.82
N LEU A 45 4.18 -7.19 2.65
CA LEU A 45 4.84 -7.20 3.96
C LEU A 45 4.27 -8.29 4.88
N ILE A 46 2.94 -8.40 4.96
CA ILE A 46 2.28 -9.43 5.78
C ILE A 46 2.68 -10.83 5.29
N GLN A 47 2.67 -11.06 3.98
CA GLN A 47 3.07 -12.36 3.41
C GLN A 47 4.51 -12.72 3.79
N ARG A 48 5.44 -11.76 3.73
CA ARG A 48 6.84 -12.00 4.13
C ARG A 48 6.99 -12.32 5.62
N LEU A 49 6.20 -11.66 6.47
CA LEU A 49 6.16 -11.93 7.90
C LEU A 49 5.58 -13.32 8.20
N GLU A 50 4.55 -13.76 7.47
CA GLU A 50 3.93 -15.08 7.63
C GLU A 50 4.83 -16.23 7.16
N THR A 51 5.67 -15.99 6.15
CA THR A 51 6.54 -17.02 5.59
C THR A 51 7.96 -17.03 6.17
N SER A 52 8.25 -16.18 7.17
CA SER A 52 9.62 -15.90 7.67
C SER A 52 10.62 -15.55 6.54
N ASP A 53 10.13 -15.16 5.35
CA ASP A 53 10.96 -15.05 4.14
C ASP A 53 11.70 -13.71 4.13
N GLY A 54 12.99 -13.77 4.46
CA GLY A 54 13.87 -12.61 4.62
C GLY A 54 13.80 -11.97 6.01
N LEU A 55 13.24 -12.65 7.00
CA LEU A 55 13.42 -12.34 8.40
C LEU A 55 14.04 -13.59 9.03
N ASP A 56 15.36 -13.59 9.24
CA ASP A 56 16.08 -14.66 9.97
C ASP A 56 15.67 -14.66 11.45
N LEU A 57 14.37 -14.77 11.73
CA LEU A 57 13.79 -14.87 13.08
C LEU A 57 13.95 -16.27 13.67
N GLU A 58 14.40 -17.22 12.85
CA GLU A 58 14.68 -18.60 13.23
C GLU A 58 16.19 -18.88 13.30
N ASP A 59 17.04 -17.88 13.06
CA ASP A 59 18.49 -18.01 13.21
C ASP A 59 18.88 -17.89 14.69
N GLU A 60 19.24 -19.03 15.27
CA GLU A 60 19.67 -19.17 16.66
C GLU A 60 20.89 -18.28 17.01
N ASP A 61 21.70 -17.90 16.02
CA ASP A 61 22.83 -16.98 16.20
C ASP A 61 22.40 -15.50 16.22
N LEU A 62 21.30 -15.12 15.55
CA LEU A 62 20.73 -13.77 15.63
C LEU A 62 19.98 -13.54 16.94
N ASP A 63 19.24 -14.54 17.44
CA ASP A 63 18.55 -14.44 18.73
C ASP A 63 19.55 -14.26 19.89
N ARG A 64 20.69 -14.97 19.83
CA ARG A 64 21.78 -14.83 20.80
C ARG A 64 22.46 -13.46 20.75
N GLN A 65 22.56 -12.84 19.57
CA GLN A 65 23.11 -11.48 19.43
C GLN A 65 22.12 -10.39 19.83
N ALA A 66 20.82 -10.58 19.57
CA ALA A 66 19.79 -9.59 19.86
C ALA A 66 19.37 -9.55 21.34
N TRP A 67 19.32 -10.72 21.99
CA TRP A 67 18.74 -10.86 23.33
C TRP A 67 19.60 -11.66 24.31
N GLY A 68 20.86 -11.96 23.96
CA GLY A 68 21.75 -12.84 24.70
C GLY A 68 21.62 -12.76 26.22
N SER A 69 21.24 -13.88 26.83
CA SER A 69 21.36 -14.11 28.27
C SER A 69 22.77 -14.56 28.64
#